data_AF-A0A2E0L1U9-F1
#
_entry.id   AF-A0A2E0L1U9-F1
#
_cell.length_a   1.000
_cell.length_b   1.000
_cell.length_c   1.000
_cell.angle_alpha   90.00
_cell.angle_beta   90.00
_cell.angle_gamma   90.00
#
_symmetry.space_group_name_H-M   'P 1'
#
loop_
_entity.id
_entity.type
_entity.pdbx_description
1 polymer ?
#
loop_
_entity_poly.entity_id
_entity_poly.type
_entity_poly.pdbx_seq_one_letter_code
_entity_poly.pdbx_strand_id
1 'polypeptide(L)'
;MNQKNRKMPETEEELLDAFLDLLGEVAPDTEEEVDAFLRASGYDPEELTAQAESTFKEALETSPLDWRNRARQELSVAKKRMTQQGSKTRRSREENIAAIQMLQQRYGQAMAAHFRNSDLDNISDEDLESIREEYEFLQADDEDTPTEND
;
A
#
# COMPACT_ATOMS: atom_id res chain seq x y z
N MET A 1 13.95 -45.34 33.71
CA MET A 1 12.84 -46.29 33.49
C MET A 1 11.78 -46.09 34.57
N ASN A 2 10.67 -45.43 34.25
CA ASN A 2 9.42 -45.50 35.02
C ASN A 2 8.26 -45.17 34.06
N GLN A 3 7.85 -46.14 33.25
CA GLN A 3 6.62 -46.06 32.44
C GLN A 3 5.42 -46.32 33.36
N LYS A 4 5.07 -45.35 34.22
CA LYS A 4 3.86 -45.43 35.04
C LYS A 4 2.75 -44.65 34.33
N ASN A 5 1.83 -45.37 33.70
CA ASN A 5 0.50 -44.94 33.26
C ASN A 5 0.43 -43.63 32.44
N ARG A 6 0.94 -43.63 31.20
CA ARG A 6 0.50 -42.62 30.21
C ARG A 6 -0.92 -42.98 29.75
N LYS A 7 -1.92 -42.33 30.32
CA LYS A 7 -3.31 -42.40 29.84
C LYS A 7 -3.35 -41.77 28.44
N MET A 8 -4.02 -42.40 27.48
CA MET A 8 -4.18 -41.80 26.15
C MET A 8 -5.02 -40.52 26.31
N PRO A 9 -4.61 -39.37 25.76
CA PRO A 9 -5.44 -38.17 25.81
C PRO A 9 -6.74 -38.44 25.05
N GLU A 10 -7.87 -38.19 25.69
CA GLU A 10 -9.22 -38.43 25.16
C GLU A 10 -9.83 -37.14 24.59
N THR A 11 -9.20 -35.98 24.84
CA THR A 11 -9.63 -34.66 24.34
C THR A 11 -8.47 -33.87 23.71
N GLU A 12 -8.81 -32.86 22.91
CA GLU A 12 -7.83 -31.95 22.28
C GLU A 12 -7.03 -31.14 23.32
N GLU A 13 -7.67 -30.76 24.42
CA GLU A 13 -7.04 -30.06 25.55
C GLU A 13 -6.04 -30.98 26.27
N GLU A 14 -6.41 -32.24 26.53
CA GLU A 14 -5.49 -33.24 27.10
C GLU A 14 -4.32 -33.59 26.15
N LEU A 15 -4.54 -33.52 24.83
CA LEU A 15 -3.50 -33.73 23.83
C LEU A 15 -2.51 -32.56 23.83
N LEU A 16 -3.01 -31.31 23.95
CA LEU A 16 -2.18 -30.12 24.08
C LEU A 16 -1.34 -30.14 25.35
N ASP A 17 -1.94 -30.49 26.49
CA ASP A 17 -1.21 -30.61 27.76
C ASP A 17 -0.13 -31.71 27.69
N ALA A 18 -0.45 -32.89 27.16
CA ALA A 18 0.54 -33.96 26.99
C ALA A 18 1.67 -33.59 26.01
N PHE A 19 1.38 -32.74 25.03
CA PHE A 19 2.37 -32.23 24.09
C PHE A 19 3.26 -31.16 24.73
N LEU A 20 2.71 -30.27 25.56
CA LEU A 20 3.45 -29.28 26.32
C LEU A 20 4.37 -29.94 27.36
N ASP A 21 3.89 -30.98 28.06
CA ASP A 21 4.72 -31.79 28.97
C ASP A 21 5.89 -32.47 28.24
N LEU A 22 5.65 -32.98 27.03
CA LEU A 22 6.70 -33.58 26.20
C LEU A 22 7.73 -32.55 25.72
N LEU A 23 7.30 -31.33 25.38
CA LEU A 23 8.18 -30.25 24.98
C LEU A 23 9.01 -29.73 26.15
N GLY A 24 8.43 -29.63 27.35
CA GLY A 24 9.16 -29.26 28.57
C GLY A 24 10.22 -30.27 29.01
N GLU A 25 10.14 -31.53 28.54
CA GLU A 25 11.20 -32.54 28.76
C GLU A 25 12.38 -32.43 27.76
N VAL A 26 12.24 -31.69 26.65
CA VAL A 26 13.16 -31.77 25.49
C VAL A 26 13.71 -30.42 25.04
N ALA A 27 13.04 -29.31 25.35
CA ALA A 27 13.53 -27.99 24.97
C ALA A 27 14.68 -27.55 25.90
N PRO A 28 15.78 -26.99 25.35
CA PRO A 28 16.74 -26.27 26.18
C PRO A 28 16.02 -25.07 26.82
N ASP A 29 16.05 -25.01 28.15
CA ASP A 29 15.33 -24.01 28.93
C ASP A 29 16.14 -22.72 29.08
N THR A 30 17.44 -22.77 28.79
CA THR A 30 18.34 -21.60 28.87
C THR A 30 19.11 -21.36 27.58
N GLU A 31 19.55 -20.11 27.41
CA GLU A 31 20.40 -19.69 26.28
C GLU A 31 21.69 -20.51 26.21
N GLU A 32 22.28 -20.86 27.36
CA GLU A 32 23.47 -21.69 27.42
C GLU A 32 23.24 -23.13 26.95
N GLU A 33 22.05 -23.69 27.19
CA GLU A 33 21.68 -25.02 26.72
C GLU A 33 21.44 -25.03 25.21
N VAL A 34 20.85 -23.96 24.66
CA VAL A 34 20.71 -23.74 23.23
C VAL A 34 22.08 -23.64 22.57
N ASP A 35 22.98 -22.83 23.12
CA ASP A 35 24.35 -22.64 22.66
C ASP A 35 25.13 -23.97 22.65
N ALA A 36 25.03 -24.73 23.73
CA ALA A 36 25.69 -26.04 23.85
C ALA A 36 25.15 -27.03 22.82
N PHE A 37 23.83 -27.05 22.59
CA PHE A 37 23.19 -27.88 21.58
C PHE A 37 23.62 -27.52 20.15
N LEU A 38 23.67 -26.22 19.84
CA LEU A 38 24.11 -25.71 18.54
C LEU A 38 25.57 -26.06 18.28
N ARG A 39 26.45 -25.84 19.26
CA ARG A 39 27.88 -26.22 19.19
C ARG A 39 28.06 -27.73 19.05
N ALA A 40 27.30 -28.54 19.79
CA ALA A 40 27.34 -30.00 19.68
C ALA A 40 26.91 -30.49 18.28
N SER A 41 26.07 -29.72 17.60
CA SER A 41 25.63 -29.98 16.23
C SER A 41 26.57 -29.40 15.16
N GLY A 42 27.69 -28.78 15.57
CA GLY A 42 28.71 -28.23 14.69
C GLY A 42 28.44 -26.81 14.19
N TYR A 43 27.47 -26.10 14.78
CA TYR A 43 27.18 -24.70 14.48
C TYR A 43 27.86 -23.77 15.49
N ASP A 44 28.18 -22.56 15.05
CA ASP A 44 28.58 -21.47 15.94
C ASP A 44 27.36 -20.58 16.26
N PRO A 45 26.90 -20.52 17.52
CA PRO A 45 25.78 -19.68 17.91
C PRO A 45 25.98 -18.19 17.59
N GLU A 46 27.22 -17.69 17.69
CA GLU A 46 27.51 -16.28 17.41
C GLU A 46 27.34 -15.97 15.91
N GLU A 47 27.83 -16.86 15.04
CA GLU A 47 27.66 -16.72 13.59
C GLU A 47 26.18 -16.84 13.18
N LEU A 48 25.44 -17.76 13.77
CA LEU A 48 24.00 -17.91 13.51
C LEU A 48 23.22 -16.66 13.94
N THR A 49 23.57 -16.08 15.08
CA THR A 49 22.94 -14.85 15.58
C THR A 49 23.23 -13.69 14.64
N ALA A 50 24.49 -13.50 14.24
CA ALA A 50 24.88 -12.45 13.31
C ALA A 50 24.20 -12.59 11.93
N GLN A 51 24.06 -13.82 11.42
CA GLN A 51 23.32 -14.10 10.19
C GLN A 51 21.83 -13.77 10.35
N ALA A 52 21.22 -14.21 11.44
CA ALA A 52 19.81 -13.96 11.72
C ALA A 52 19.53 -12.44 11.84
N GLU A 53 20.36 -11.70 12.55
CA GLU A 53 20.26 -10.24 12.66
C GLU A 53 20.37 -9.55 11.31
N SER A 54 21.34 -9.96 10.48
CA SER A 54 21.53 -9.43 9.13
C SER A 54 20.29 -9.67 8.26
N THR A 55 19.77 -10.89 8.24
CA THR A 55 18.57 -11.26 7.49
C THR A 55 17.35 -10.50 8.00
N PHE A 56 17.18 -10.34 9.31
CA PHE A 56 16.07 -9.58 9.88
C PHE A 56 16.14 -8.11 9.50
N LYS A 57 17.34 -7.53 9.53
CA LYS A 57 17.55 -6.13 9.16
C LYS A 57 17.23 -5.89 7.68
N GLU A 58 17.70 -6.77 6.79
CA GLU A 58 17.38 -6.72 5.37
C GLU A 58 15.87 -6.89 5.12
N ALA A 59 15.24 -7.83 5.82
CA ALA A 59 13.80 -8.05 5.74
C ALA A 59 13.02 -6.82 6.19
N LEU A 60 13.43 -6.14 7.28
CA LEU A 60 12.80 -4.90 7.74
C LEU A 60 12.98 -3.75 6.75
N GLU A 61 14.19 -3.58 6.22
CA GLU A 61 14.52 -2.51 5.26
C GLU A 61 13.79 -2.67 3.91
N THR A 62 13.41 -3.89 3.56
CA THR A 62 12.73 -4.21 2.28
C THR A 62 11.27 -4.60 2.45
N SER A 63 10.79 -4.75 3.69
CA SER A 63 9.44 -5.25 3.96
C SER A 63 8.39 -4.30 3.38
N PRO A 64 7.44 -4.82 2.59
CA PRO A 64 6.30 -4.04 2.11
C PRO A 64 5.31 -3.72 3.24
N LEU A 65 5.43 -4.39 4.38
CA LEU A 65 4.60 -4.16 5.57
C LEU A 65 5.18 -3.05 6.48
N ASP A 66 6.44 -2.63 6.26
CA ASP A 66 6.98 -1.47 6.97
C ASP A 66 6.38 -0.18 6.37
N TRP A 67 5.56 0.49 7.17
CA TRP A 67 4.92 1.75 6.81
C TRP A 67 5.94 2.83 6.41
N ARG A 68 7.18 2.78 6.91
CA ARG A 68 8.26 3.72 6.56
C ARG A 68 8.72 3.53 5.13
N ASN A 69 8.83 2.28 4.67
CA ASN A 69 9.22 1.95 3.30
C ASN A 69 8.13 2.37 2.32
N ARG A 70 6.87 2.07 2.67
CA ARG A 70 5.70 2.51 1.91
C ARG A 70 5.63 4.04 1.81
N ALA A 71 5.80 4.76 2.92
CA ALA A 71 5.78 6.22 2.93
C ALA A 71 6.88 6.84 2.05
N ARG A 72 8.10 6.27 2.06
CA ARG A 72 9.19 6.69 1.17
C ARG A 72 8.85 6.47 -0.30
N GLN A 73 8.25 5.32 -0.62
CA GLN A 73 7.85 4.99 -1.99
C GLN A 73 6.73 5.91 -2.47
N GLU A 74 5.71 6.16 -1.64
CA GLU A 74 4.62 7.09 -1.92
C GLU A 74 5.14 8.53 -2.14
N LEU A 75 6.07 8.99 -1.29
CA LEU A 75 6.73 10.30 -1.46
C LEU A 75 7.49 10.38 -2.80
N SER A 76 8.20 9.32 -3.17
CA SER A 76 8.94 9.27 -4.45
C SER A 76 8.01 9.33 -5.66
N VAL A 77 6.86 8.66 -5.59
CA VAL A 77 5.84 8.67 -6.64
C VAL A 77 5.17 10.04 -6.72
N ALA A 78 4.80 10.63 -5.58
CA ALA A 78 4.24 11.99 -5.52
C ALA A 78 5.21 13.02 -6.11
N LYS A 79 6.51 12.93 -5.78
CA LYS A 79 7.54 13.81 -6.33
C LYS A 79 7.68 13.66 -7.86
N LYS A 80 7.61 12.43 -8.38
CA LYS A 80 7.60 12.16 -9.83
C LYS A 80 6.35 12.72 -10.50
N ARG A 81 5.18 12.56 -9.89
CA ARG A 81 3.92 13.13 -10.40
C ARG A 81 3.98 14.66 -10.44
N MET A 82 4.48 15.30 -9.39
CA MET A 82 4.67 16.76 -9.36
C MET A 82 5.63 17.25 -10.44
N THR A 83 6.74 16.56 -10.66
CA THR A 83 7.69 16.94 -11.74
C THR A 83 7.11 16.71 -13.13
N GLN A 84 6.27 15.69 -13.32
CA GLN A 84 5.55 15.47 -14.58
C GLN A 84 4.42 16.48 -14.80
N GLN A 85 3.73 16.91 -13.74
CA GLN A 85 2.70 17.96 -13.81
C GLN A 85 3.29 19.36 -14.04
N GLY A 86 4.55 19.60 -13.68
CA GLY A 86 5.26 20.87 -13.92
C GLY A 86 5.50 21.22 -15.41
N SER A 87 4.97 20.42 -16.34
CA SER A 87 5.11 20.60 -17.78
C SER A 87 3.78 20.44 -18.54
N LYS A 88 2.62 20.71 -17.91
CA LYS A 88 1.47 21.12 -18.73
C LYS A 88 1.84 22.49 -19.30
N THR A 89 2.24 22.55 -20.57
CA THR A 89 2.38 23.81 -21.29
C THR A 89 1.15 24.64 -21.00
N ARG A 90 1.31 25.79 -20.32
CA ARG A 90 0.22 26.72 -20.08
C ARG A 90 -0.38 27.05 -21.44
N ARG A 91 -1.58 26.52 -21.68
CA ARG A 91 -2.37 26.86 -22.85
C ARG A 91 -2.64 28.36 -22.80
N SER A 92 -2.68 29.00 -23.95
CA SER A 92 -3.08 30.40 -24.01
C SER A 92 -4.52 30.54 -23.50
N ARG A 93 -4.89 31.74 -23.03
CA ARG A 93 -6.26 32.05 -22.63
C ARG A 93 -7.28 31.67 -23.72
N GLU A 94 -6.94 31.97 -24.96
CA GLU A 94 -7.75 31.65 -26.15
C GLU A 94 -7.93 30.14 -26.34
N GLU A 95 -6.87 29.35 -26.12
CA GLU A 95 -6.94 27.89 -26.19
C GLU A 95 -7.81 27.29 -25.08
N ASN A 96 -7.77 27.86 -23.86
CA ASN A 96 -8.64 27.43 -22.76
C ASN A 96 -10.11 27.75 -23.05
N ILE A 97 -10.41 28.96 -23.54
CA ILE A 97 -11.77 29.36 -23.92
C ILE A 97 -12.30 28.46 -25.04
N ALA A 98 -11.49 28.19 -26.08
CA ALA A 98 -11.87 27.31 -27.17
C ALA A 98 -12.16 25.88 -26.69
N ALA A 99 -11.34 25.34 -25.78
CA ALA A 99 -11.55 24.01 -25.21
C ALA A 99 -12.85 23.94 -24.39
N ILE A 100 -13.11 24.92 -23.53
CA ILE A 100 -14.34 25.00 -22.73
C ILE A 100 -15.58 25.11 -23.64
N GLN A 101 -15.52 25.92 -24.69
CA GLN A 101 -16.61 26.05 -25.66
C GLN A 101 -16.90 24.74 -26.40
N MET A 102 -15.86 24.01 -26.81
CA MET A 102 -16.02 22.68 -27.43
C MET A 102 -16.68 21.68 -26.48
N LEU A 103 -16.29 21.68 -25.20
CA LEU A 103 -16.86 20.81 -24.18
C LEU A 103 -18.32 21.17 -23.90
N GLN A 104 -18.67 22.46 -23.82
CA GLN A 104 -20.05 22.92 -23.69
C GLN A 104 -20.93 22.49 -24.87
N GLN A 105 -20.42 22.56 -26.10
CA GLN A 105 -21.14 22.10 -27.28
C GLN A 105 -21.38 20.59 -27.29
N ARG A 106 -20.42 19.81 -26.76
CA ARG A 106 -20.49 18.35 -26.74
C ARG A 106 -21.45 17.80 -25.68
N TYR A 107 -21.51 18.41 -24.50
CA TYR A 107 -22.27 17.88 -23.35
C TYR A 107 -23.61 18.59 -23.07
N GLY A 108 -23.90 19.69 -23.77
CA GLY A 108 -25.18 20.38 -23.65
C GLY A 108 -25.47 20.94 -22.25
N GLN A 109 -26.64 21.58 -22.10
CA GLN A 109 -27.01 22.43 -20.96
C GLN A 109 -27.00 21.78 -19.55
N ALA A 110 -26.80 20.46 -19.42
CA ALA A 110 -26.76 19.78 -18.12
C ALA A 110 -25.61 20.30 -17.22
N MET A 111 -24.50 20.73 -17.84
CA MET A 111 -23.32 21.29 -17.16
C MET A 111 -23.32 22.84 -17.11
N ALA A 112 -24.14 23.47 -17.96
CA ALA A 112 -24.21 24.93 -18.08
C ALA A 112 -24.85 25.60 -16.86
N ALA A 113 -25.46 24.85 -15.94
CA ALA A 113 -26.12 25.42 -14.77
C ALA A 113 -25.13 26.03 -13.76
N HIS A 114 -23.92 25.47 -13.62
CA HIS A 114 -22.91 25.96 -12.68
C HIS A 114 -22.21 27.24 -13.17
N PHE A 115 -22.11 27.44 -14.48
CA PHE A 115 -21.35 28.53 -15.09
C PHE A 115 -22.17 29.46 -15.99
N ARG A 116 -23.51 29.38 -15.92
CA ARG A 116 -24.45 30.10 -16.80
C ARG A 116 -24.30 31.62 -16.81
N ASN A 117 -23.61 32.18 -15.81
CA ASN A 117 -23.38 33.62 -15.64
C ASN A 117 -21.89 34.02 -15.65
N SER A 118 -20.97 33.09 -15.93
CA SER A 118 -19.54 33.38 -15.95
C SER A 118 -19.15 33.81 -17.36
N ASP A 119 -18.98 35.12 -17.55
CA ASP A 119 -18.40 35.67 -18.77
C ASP A 119 -16.94 35.17 -18.89
N LEU A 120 -16.72 34.18 -19.76
CA LEU A 120 -15.43 33.49 -19.94
C LEU A 120 -14.31 34.48 -20.32
N ASP A 121 -14.67 35.61 -20.93
CA ASP A 121 -13.71 36.66 -21.31
C ASP A 121 -13.28 37.52 -20.12
N ASN A 122 -13.99 37.49 -18.99
CA ASN A 122 -13.76 38.35 -17.82
C ASN A 122 -13.31 37.61 -16.54
N ILE A 123 -13.22 36.28 -16.56
CA ILE A 123 -12.71 35.49 -15.42
C ILE A 123 -11.18 35.35 -15.46
N SER A 124 -10.55 35.04 -14.33
CA SER A 124 -9.09 34.92 -14.25
C SER A 124 -8.59 33.70 -15.04
N ASP A 125 -7.32 33.69 -15.45
CA ASP A 125 -6.72 32.54 -16.14
C ASP A 125 -6.68 31.28 -15.24
N GLU A 126 -6.57 31.48 -13.92
CA GLU A 126 -6.63 30.41 -12.91
C GLU A 126 -8.04 29.80 -12.81
N ASP A 127 -9.07 30.65 -12.81
CA ASP A 127 -10.47 30.19 -12.84
C ASP A 127 -10.79 29.49 -14.17
N LEU A 128 -10.29 30.00 -15.30
CA LEU A 128 -10.45 29.33 -16.61
C LEU A 128 -9.83 27.95 -16.62
N GLU A 129 -8.64 27.79 -16.03
CA GLU A 129 -7.98 26.50 -15.93
C GLU A 129 -8.75 25.54 -15.01
N SER A 130 -9.20 26.03 -13.85
CA SER A 130 -10.04 25.26 -12.91
C SER A 130 -11.33 24.76 -13.57
N ILE A 131 -12.04 25.63 -14.28
CA ILE A 131 -13.26 25.28 -15.03
C ILE A 131 -12.95 24.20 -16.07
N ARG A 132 -11.88 24.37 -16.87
CA ARG A 132 -11.48 23.37 -17.87
C ARG A 132 -11.21 22.01 -17.23
N GLU A 133 -10.45 21.98 -16.13
CA GLU A 133 -10.12 20.73 -15.43
C GLU A 133 -11.37 20.04 -14.87
N GLU A 134 -12.36 20.80 -14.41
CA GLU A 134 -13.66 20.26 -13.99
C GLU A 134 -14.44 19.64 -15.18
N TYR A 135 -14.45 20.29 -16.35
CA TYR A 135 -15.04 19.69 -17.57
C TYR A 135 -14.29 18.43 -18.03
N GLU A 136 -12.96 18.40 -17.92
CA GLU A 136 -12.13 17.22 -18.27
C GLU A 136 -12.33 16.07 -17.27
N PHE A 137 -12.53 16.36 -15.99
CA PHE A 137 -12.82 15.36 -14.96
C PHE A 137 -14.17 14.68 -15.19
N LEU A 138 -15.20 15.47 -15.49
CA LEU A 138 -16.56 14.94 -15.73
C LEU A 138 -16.64 14.10 -17.01
N GLN A 139 -15.75 14.32 -17.98
CA GLN A 139 -15.60 13.40 -19.11
C GLN A 139 -15.13 12.00 -18.67
N ALA A 140 -14.26 11.92 -17.66
CA ALA A 140 -13.72 10.64 -17.20
C ALA A 140 -14.77 9.79 -16.48
N ASP A 141 -15.73 10.43 -15.78
CA ASP A 141 -16.80 9.73 -15.06
C ASP A 141 -17.90 9.18 -16.01
N ASP A 142 -18.20 9.86 -17.13
CA ASP A 142 -19.19 9.37 -18.12
C ASP A 142 -18.68 8.16 -18.93
N GLU A 143 -17.37 8.06 -19.19
CA GLU A 143 -16.77 6.91 -19.91
C GLU A 143 -16.73 5.61 -19.07
N ASP A 144 -16.87 5.70 -17.74
CA ASP A 144 -16.79 4.55 -16.81
C ASP A 144 -18.16 4.01 -16.37
N THR A 145 -19.27 4.52 -16.93
CA THR A 145 -20.58 3.87 -16.75
C THR A 145 -20.69 2.66 -17.68
N PRO A 146 -20.75 1.41 -17.16
CA PRO A 146 -21.05 0.27 -18.00
C PRO A 146 -22.45 0.49 -18.55
N THR A 147 -22.55 0.58 -19.87
CA THR A 147 -23.83 0.41 -20.54
C THR A 147 -24.32 -1.01 -20.24
N GLU A 148 -25.18 -1.14 -19.22
CA GLU A 148 -26.14 -2.25 -19.15
C GLU A 148 -27.01 -2.15 -20.41
N ASN A 149 -26.52 -2.77 -21.48
CA ASN A 149 -27.30 -3.04 -22.67
C ASN A 149 -28.03 -4.38 -22.44
N ASP A 150 -29.36 -4.26 -22.38
CA ASP A 150 -30.44 -5.21 -22.71
C ASP A 150 -30.21 -6.73 -22.56
#